data_AF-A0A4Q6AZL5-F1
#
_entry.id   AF-A0A4Q6AZL5-F1
#
_cell.length_a   1.000
_cell.length_b   1.000
_cell.length_c   1.000
_cell.angle_alpha   90.00
_cell.angle_beta   90.00
_cell.angle_gamma   90.00
#
_symmetry.space_group_name_H-M   'P 1'
#
loop_
_entity.id
_entity.type
_entity.pdbx_description
1 polymer ?
#
loop_
_entity_poly.entity_id
_entity_poly.type
_entity_poly.pdbx_seq_one_letter_code
_entity_poly.pdbx_strand_id
1 'polypeptide(L)'
;MLLFFGAVASSHREAPLISTDPLADNTDLYAFRSPCDSSKIVLIANYIPFEHPAGGPNWYTFGTNIRYEIHVDNNAATPGDDIIYRFTFQQTNQDTTTFFNIRLGQQNLKTTYICERSVNGGVSFTVIKTGGIVPPPNIGPRSIEG
;
A
#
# COMPACT_ATOMS: atom_id res chain seq x y z
N MET A 1 -21.76 -7.16 -34.04
CA MET A 1 -20.48 -6.47 -33.80
C MET A 1 -20.08 -6.78 -32.37
N LEU A 2 -19.06 -7.63 -32.17
CA LEU A 2 -18.61 -8.09 -30.86
C LEU A 2 -17.53 -7.11 -30.36
N LEU A 3 -17.84 -6.31 -29.34
CA LEU A 3 -16.85 -5.42 -28.71
C LEU A 3 -16.00 -6.24 -27.73
N PHE A 4 -14.74 -6.46 -28.09
CA PHE A 4 -13.71 -6.92 -27.16
C PHE A 4 -13.36 -5.77 -26.21
N PHE A 5 -13.78 -5.86 -24.94
CA PHE A 5 -13.11 -5.13 -23.86
C PHE A 5 -11.79 -5.84 -23.59
N GLY A 6 -10.69 -5.33 -24.16
CA GLY A 6 -9.36 -5.75 -23.76
C GLY A 6 -9.14 -5.39 -22.30
N ALA A 7 -8.88 -6.38 -21.44
CA ALA A 7 -8.45 -6.13 -20.08
C ALA A 7 -7.08 -5.42 -20.12
N VAL A 8 -7.07 -4.11 -19.88
CA VAL A 8 -5.86 -3.26 -19.78
C VAL A 8 -5.28 -3.22 -18.35
N ALA A 9 -5.76 -4.11 -17.47
CA ALA A 9 -5.32 -4.15 -16.07
C ALA A 9 -4.26 -5.24 -15.90
N SER A 10 -3.00 -4.90 -16.14
CA SER A 10 -1.89 -5.59 -15.49
C SER A 10 -1.31 -4.62 -14.46
N SER A 11 -1.22 -5.07 -13.21
CA SER A 11 -0.69 -4.29 -12.09
C SER A 11 0.63 -4.85 -11.57
N HIS A 12 1.14 -5.90 -12.22
CA HIS A 12 2.43 -6.50 -11.93
C HIS A 12 3.53 -5.74 -12.67
N ARG A 13 4.78 -5.79 -12.17
CA ARG A 13 5.96 -5.07 -12.70
C ARG A 13 6.12 -5.01 -14.22
N GLU A 14 5.63 -6.02 -14.93
CA GLU A 14 5.73 -6.12 -16.39
C GLU A 14 4.67 -5.27 -17.14
N ALA A 15 3.76 -4.63 -16.40
CA ALA A 15 2.75 -3.76 -16.97
C ALA A 15 3.40 -2.46 -17.48
N PRO A 16 3.12 -2.04 -18.73
CA PRO A 16 3.75 -0.85 -19.33
C PRO A 16 3.62 0.43 -18.52
N LEU A 17 2.56 0.56 -17.71
CA LEU A 17 2.26 1.76 -16.93
C LEU A 17 3.03 1.86 -15.61
N ILE A 18 3.57 0.75 -15.09
CA ILE A 18 4.29 0.72 -13.81
C ILE A 18 5.66 0.04 -13.91
N SER A 19 6.11 -0.32 -15.12
CA SER A 19 7.40 -0.97 -15.35
C SER A 19 8.60 -0.14 -14.86
N THR A 20 8.43 1.17 -14.78
CA THR A 20 9.41 2.12 -14.25
C THR A 20 9.13 2.59 -12.82
N ASP A 21 8.05 2.11 -12.20
CA ASP A 21 7.65 2.45 -10.83
C ASP A 21 7.51 1.16 -9.97
N PRO A 22 8.63 0.61 -9.49
CA PRO A 22 8.60 -0.65 -8.74
C PRO A 22 7.85 -0.55 -7.40
N LEU A 23 7.61 0.66 -6.88
CA LEU A 23 6.84 0.86 -5.66
C LEU A 23 5.32 0.81 -5.91
N ALA A 24 4.89 0.90 -7.17
CA ALA A 24 3.51 0.73 -7.61
C ALA A 24 3.19 -0.72 -8.01
N ASP A 25 4.16 -1.63 -7.94
CA ASP A 25 4.00 -3.04 -8.30
C ASP A 25 3.06 -3.75 -7.31
N ASN A 26 1.83 -4.01 -7.76
CA ASN A 26 0.83 -4.75 -7.02
C ASN A 26 0.97 -6.24 -7.36
N THR A 27 1.29 -6.99 -6.32
CA THR A 27 1.55 -8.43 -6.42
C THR A 27 0.26 -9.24 -6.35
N ASP A 28 -0.55 -9.00 -5.32
CA ASP A 28 -1.76 -9.77 -5.04
C ASP A 28 -2.80 -8.94 -4.27
N LEU A 29 -4.09 -9.24 -4.51
CA LEU A 29 -5.22 -8.76 -3.72
C LEU A 29 -5.99 -9.97 -3.16
N TYR A 30 -6.17 -10.00 -1.84
CA TYR A 30 -6.97 -11.00 -1.14
C TYR A 30 -8.24 -10.38 -0.59
N ALA A 31 -9.36 -11.09 -0.77
CA ALA A 31 -10.65 -10.72 -0.21
C ALA A 31 -11.30 -11.94 0.44
N PHE A 32 -11.58 -11.87 1.73
CA PHE A 32 -12.20 -12.97 2.46
C PHE A 32 -13.07 -12.47 3.62
N ARG A 33 -14.05 -13.27 4.02
CA ARG A 33 -14.89 -12.95 5.18
C ARG A 33 -14.05 -13.01 6.45
N SER A 34 -14.16 -11.99 7.30
CA SER A 34 -13.38 -11.91 8.53
C SER A 34 -13.67 -13.12 9.44
N PRO A 35 -12.62 -13.81 9.94
CA PRO A 35 -12.80 -14.93 10.86
C PRO A 35 -13.29 -14.48 12.26
N CYS A 36 -13.09 -13.20 12.60
CA CYS A 36 -13.49 -12.62 13.88
C CYS A 36 -14.88 -11.97 13.84
N ASP A 37 -15.37 -11.63 12.64
CA ASP A 37 -16.65 -10.93 12.46
C ASP A 37 -17.22 -11.24 11.07
N SER A 38 -18.18 -12.15 11.02
CA SER A 38 -18.76 -12.62 9.75
C SER A 38 -19.52 -11.55 8.97
N SER A 39 -19.82 -10.39 9.56
CA SER A 39 -20.44 -9.26 8.87
C SER A 39 -19.46 -8.43 8.04
N LYS A 40 -18.15 -8.70 8.14
CA LYS A 40 -17.08 -7.94 7.49
C LYS A 40 -16.33 -8.76 6.45
N ILE A 41 -15.86 -8.07 5.42
CA ILE A 41 -14.86 -8.56 4.48
C ILE A 41 -13.52 -7.91 4.83
N VAL A 42 -12.47 -8.72 4.85
CA VAL A 42 -11.08 -8.28 4.95
C VAL A 42 -10.54 -8.19 3.54
N LEU A 43 -9.95 -7.03 3.22
CA LEU A 43 -9.21 -6.79 1.98
C LEU A 43 -7.74 -6.60 2.34
N ILE A 44 -6.85 -7.29 1.62
CA ILE A 44 -5.40 -7.16 1.77
C ILE A 44 -4.81 -6.98 0.38
N ALA A 45 -4.13 -5.86 0.15
CA ALA A 45 -3.41 -5.58 -1.09
C ALA A 45 -1.91 -5.58 -0.81
N ASN A 46 -1.17 -6.44 -1.53
CA ASN A 46 0.27 -6.58 -1.38
C ASN A 46 0.99 -5.84 -2.51
N TYR A 47 2.02 -5.09 -2.14
CA TYR A 47 2.86 -4.36 -3.06
C TYR A 47 4.32 -4.70 -2.82
N ILE A 48 5.17 -4.47 -3.81
CA ILE A 48 6.63 -4.65 -3.73
C ILE A 48 7.00 -6.14 -3.51
N PRO A 49 7.24 -6.92 -4.58
CA PRO A 49 7.59 -8.32 -4.43
C PRO A 49 9.03 -8.51 -3.91
N PHE A 50 9.30 -9.70 -3.38
CA PHE A 50 10.64 -10.17 -3.01
C PHE A 50 11.39 -9.29 -1.99
N GLU A 51 10.70 -8.85 -0.94
CA GLU A 51 11.31 -8.08 0.15
C GLU A 51 12.33 -8.90 0.96
N HIS A 52 13.61 -8.85 0.59
CA HIS A 52 14.66 -9.61 1.26
C HIS A 52 15.16 -8.89 2.53
N PRO A 53 15.26 -9.55 3.71
CA PRO A 53 15.70 -8.93 4.95
C PRO A 53 17.10 -8.29 4.88
N ALA A 54 18.01 -8.89 4.10
CA ALA A 54 19.36 -8.37 3.87
C ALA A 54 19.43 -7.15 2.93
N GLY A 55 18.30 -6.60 2.48
CA GLY A 55 18.23 -5.41 1.60
C GLY A 55 18.57 -4.07 2.27
N GLY A 56 19.01 -4.08 3.54
CA GLY A 56 19.45 -2.88 4.24
C GLY A 56 20.66 -2.20 3.56
N PRO A 57 20.92 -0.92 3.86
CA PRO A 57 20.27 -0.06 4.86
C PRO A 57 19.00 0.64 4.35
N ASN A 58 18.60 0.40 3.09
CA ASN A 58 17.41 0.96 2.46
C ASN A 58 16.37 -0.15 2.25
N TRP A 59 15.52 -0.36 3.25
CA TRP A 59 14.43 -1.32 3.15
C TRP A 59 13.25 -0.80 2.33
N TYR A 60 12.42 -1.73 1.89
CA TYR A 60 11.21 -1.47 1.12
C TYR A 60 10.20 -0.64 1.91
N THR A 61 9.53 0.27 1.21
CA THR A 61 8.50 1.15 1.77
C THR A 61 7.57 1.59 0.66
N PHE A 62 6.33 1.93 1.00
CA PHE A 62 5.40 2.57 0.08
C PHE A 62 5.94 3.92 -0.41
N GLY A 63 5.67 4.24 -1.68
CA GLY A 63 6.02 5.52 -2.28
C GLY A 63 5.06 6.63 -1.83
N THR A 64 5.59 7.84 -1.66
CA THR A 64 4.78 9.00 -1.23
C THR A 64 4.05 9.71 -2.37
N ASN A 65 4.40 9.40 -3.62
CA ASN A 65 3.85 10.02 -4.82
C ASN A 65 3.04 9.02 -5.69
N ILE A 66 2.51 7.99 -5.05
CA ILE A 66 1.77 6.90 -5.71
C ILE A 66 0.34 6.87 -5.17
N ARG A 67 -0.61 6.65 -6.07
CA ARG A 67 -2.03 6.53 -5.75
C ARG A 67 -2.37 5.05 -5.54
N TYR A 68 -2.35 4.61 -4.28
CA TYR A 68 -2.74 3.26 -3.90
C TYR A 68 -4.24 3.20 -3.67
N GLU A 69 -4.96 2.43 -4.50
CA GLU A 69 -6.41 2.28 -4.40
C GLU A 69 -6.87 0.83 -4.49
N ILE A 70 -7.90 0.51 -3.70
CA ILE A 70 -8.67 -0.72 -3.82
C ILE A 70 -10.06 -0.34 -4.28
N HIS A 71 -10.43 -0.83 -5.45
CA HIS A 71 -11.71 -0.58 -6.10
C HIS A 71 -12.63 -1.76 -5.85
N VAL A 72 -13.85 -1.48 -5.36
CA VAL A 72 -14.85 -2.48 -5.04
C VAL A 72 -16.14 -2.14 -5.78
N ASP A 73 -16.51 -3.00 -6.71
CA ASP A 73 -17.84 -3.10 -7.31
C ASP A 73 -18.55 -4.29 -6.65
N ASN A 74 -19.55 -4.02 -5.84
CA ASN A 74 -20.35 -5.01 -5.14
C ASN A 74 -21.84 -4.94 -5.50
N ASN A 75 -22.21 -4.06 -6.42
CA ASN A 75 -23.54 -3.92 -6.97
C ASN A 75 -23.45 -3.84 -8.50
N ALA A 76 -23.74 -4.95 -9.17
CA ALA A 76 -23.71 -5.05 -10.62
C ALA A 76 -24.67 -4.09 -11.37
N ALA A 77 -25.58 -3.40 -10.67
CA ALA A 77 -26.42 -2.36 -11.25
C ALA A 77 -25.75 -0.98 -11.29
N THR A 78 -24.70 -0.75 -10.48
CA THR A 78 -23.92 0.48 -10.48
C THR A 78 -22.92 0.42 -11.65
N PRO A 79 -22.90 1.42 -12.54
CA PRO A 79 -21.80 1.56 -13.48
C PRO A 79 -20.53 2.05 -12.76
N GLY A 80 -19.52 1.19 -12.65
CA GLY A 80 -18.22 1.52 -12.04
C GLY A 80 -18.15 1.17 -10.54
N ASP A 81 -17.20 1.78 -9.84
CA ASP A 81 -16.89 1.39 -8.45
C ASP A 81 -17.93 1.90 -7.45
N ASP A 82 -18.45 1.00 -6.60
CA ASP A 82 -19.32 1.35 -5.48
C ASP A 82 -18.51 1.95 -4.32
N ILE A 83 -17.33 1.39 -4.04
CA ILE A 83 -16.45 1.82 -2.94
C ILE A 83 -15.01 1.87 -3.44
N ILE A 84 -14.32 2.98 -3.13
CA ILE A 84 -12.88 3.11 -3.38
C ILE A 84 -12.19 3.41 -2.06
N TYR A 85 -11.23 2.58 -1.67
CA TYR A 85 -10.32 2.89 -0.58
C TYR A 85 -9.02 3.44 -1.14
N ARG A 86 -8.63 4.64 -0.72
CA ARG A 86 -7.37 5.29 -1.10
C ARG A 86 -6.42 5.36 0.07
N PHE A 87 -5.16 4.99 -0.16
CA PHE A 87 -4.09 5.13 0.80
C PHE A 87 -3.09 6.17 0.29
N THR A 88 -2.74 7.12 1.15
CA THR A 88 -1.71 8.12 0.87
C THR A 88 -0.65 8.04 1.93
N PHE A 89 0.58 7.73 1.52
CA PHE A 89 1.70 7.55 2.42
C PHE A 89 2.54 8.82 2.55
N GLN A 90 3.06 9.07 3.74
CA GLN A 90 3.99 10.14 4.04
C GLN A 90 5.20 9.58 4.76
N GLN A 91 6.36 10.17 4.50
CA GLN A 91 7.60 9.83 5.17
C GLN A 91 8.16 11.06 5.90
N THR A 92 8.76 10.82 7.06
CA THR A 92 9.46 11.85 7.81
C THR A 92 10.77 11.27 8.31
N ASN A 93 11.87 11.97 8.03
CA ASN A 93 13.17 11.70 8.63
C ASN A 93 13.21 12.38 10.02
N GLN A 94 13.20 11.57 11.08
CA GLN A 94 13.04 12.07 12.46
C GLN A 94 14.34 12.63 13.07
N ASP A 95 15.49 12.15 12.62
CA ASP A 95 16.84 12.54 13.01
C ASP A 95 17.64 12.86 11.74
N THR A 96 17.71 14.16 11.41
CA THR A 96 18.44 14.67 10.24
C THR A 96 19.96 14.63 10.42
N THR A 97 20.47 14.25 11.60
CA THR A 97 21.92 14.11 11.85
C THR A 97 22.49 12.80 11.33
N THR A 98 21.64 11.89 10.86
CA THR A 98 22.04 10.59 10.33
C THR A 98 21.32 10.26 9.03
N PHE A 99 21.98 9.47 8.19
CA PHE A 99 21.38 8.87 6.99
C PHE A 99 20.82 7.46 7.25
N PHE A 100 20.98 6.92 8.47
CA PHE A 100 20.43 5.61 8.81
C PHE A 100 18.92 5.67 8.94
N ASN A 101 18.20 4.79 8.24
CA ASN A 101 16.74 4.68 8.34
C ASN A 101 16.26 4.06 9.65
N ILE A 102 17.13 3.32 10.35
CA ILE A 102 16.89 2.73 11.68
C ILE A 102 18.18 2.91 12.49
N ARG A 103 18.07 3.47 13.69
CA ARG A 103 19.23 3.78 14.56
C ARG A 103 18.83 3.73 16.03
N LEU A 104 19.67 3.14 16.88
CA LEU A 104 19.47 3.07 18.34
C LEU A 104 18.08 2.52 18.74
N GLY A 105 17.60 1.50 18.02
CA GLY A 105 16.29 0.89 18.25
C GLY A 105 15.09 1.75 17.83
N GLN A 106 15.32 2.88 17.14
CA GLN A 106 14.29 3.78 16.65
C GLN A 106 14.24 3.74 15.11
N GLN A 107 13.03 3.85 14.57
CA GLN A 107 12.81 4.09 13.15
C GLN A 107 13.09 5.57 12.87
N ASN A 108 14.10 5.86 12.07
CA ASN A 108 14.42 7.23 11.66
C ASN A 108 13.56 7.68 10.48
N LEU A 109 13.48 6.84 9.43
CA LEU A 109 12.58 7.09 8.30
C LEU A 109 11.20 6.54 8.65
N LYS A 110 10.38 7.38 9.28
CA LYS A 110 9.03 7.01 9.72
C LYS A 110 8.03 7.16 8.58
N THR A 111 7.33 6.08 8.26
CA THR A 111 6.25 6.07 7.27
C THR A 111 4.88 5.99 7.95
N THR A 112 3.97 6.88 7.55
CA THR A 112 2.56 6.85 7.97
C THR A 112 1.63 6.89 6.77
N TYR A 113 0.36 6.59 6.99
CA TYR A 113 -0.66 6.72 5.96
C TYR A 113 -1.95 7.38 6.46
N ILE A 114 -2.63 8.00 5.52
CA ILE A 114 -4.05 8.35 5.60
C ILE A 114 -4.81 7.34 4.74
N CYS A 115 -5.95 6.83 5.25
CA CYS A 115 -6.89 6.07 4.45
C CYS A 115 -8.17 6.87 4.28
N GLU A 116 -8.58 7.03 3.03
CA GLU A 116 -9.79 7.70 2.62
C GLU A 116 -10.72 6.71 1.91
N ARG A 117 -12.02 6.98 1.97
CA ARG A 117 -13.05 6.17 1.32
C ARG A 117 -13.96 7.04 0.46
N SER A 118 -14.18 6.63 -0.78
CA SER A 118 -15.27 7.11 -1.63
C SER A 118 -16.38 6.07 -1.69
N VAL A 119 -17.63 6.53 -1.79
CA VAL A 119 -18.83 5.70 -1.99
C VAL A 119 -19.70 6.22 -3.15
N ASN A 120 -19.10 7.02 -4.03
CA ASN A 120 -19.77 7.71 -5.13
C ASN A 120 -18.91 7.70 -6.39
N GLY A 121 -18.29 6.56 -6.71
CA GLY A 121 -17.46 6.40 -7.90
C GLY A 121 -16.21 7.29 -7.93
N GLY A 122 -15.66 7.65 -6.78
CA GLY A 122 -14.45 8.47 -6.67
C GLY A 122 -14.67 9.98 -6.81
N VAL A 123 -15.91 10.47 -6.84
CA VAL A 123 -16.22 11.91 -6.93
C VAL A 123 -15.78 12.66 -5.67
N SER A 124 -16.00 12.07 -4.49
CA SER A 124 -15.51 12.62 -3.23
C SER A 124 -14.97 11.54 -2.30
N PHE A 125 -14.07 11.94 -1.41
CA PHE A 125 -13.39 11.07 -0.45
C PHE A 125 -13.61 11.58 0.97
N THR A 126 -13.83 10.65 1.89
CA THR A 126 -13.92 10.92 3.34
C THR A 126 -12.77 10.20 4.03
N VAL A 127 -12.03 10.91 4.89
CA VAL A 127 -10.98 10.30 5.71
C VAL A 127 -11.59 9.31 6.70
N ILE A 128 -11.16 8.05 6.66
CA ILE A 128 -11.59 7.01 7.59
C ILE A 128 -10.46 6.59 8.56
N LYS A 129 -9.20 6.89 8.24
CA LYS A 129 -8.06 6.73 9.14
C LYS A 129 -7.03 7.83 8.89
N THR A 130 -6.58 8.47 9.96
CA THR A 130 -5.38 9.32 9.96
C THR A 130 -4.29 8.69 10.84
N GLY A 131 -3.03 9.01 10.55
CA GLY A 131 -1.87 8.55 11.32
C GLY A 131 -1.75 7.02 11.39
N GLY A 132 -2.16 6.32 10.34
CA GLY A 132 -1.90 4.89 10.21
C GLY A 132 -0.39 4.64 10.19
N ILE A 133 0.08 3.62 10.90
CA ILE A 133 1.51 3.31 11.03
C ILE A 133 1.85 2.23 10.00
N VAL A 134 2.91 2.47 9.22
CA VAL A 134 3.58 1.40 8.48
C VAL A 134 4.63 0.80 9.42
N PRO A 135 4.55 -0.50 9.77
CA PRO A 135 5.51 -1.12 10.66
C PRO A 135 6.95 -0.97 10.14
N PRO A 136 7.94 -0.76 11.02
CA PRO A 136 9.32 -0.72 10.59
C PRO A 136 9.80 -2.10 10.11
N PRO A 137 10.79 -2.14 9.20
CA PRO A 137 11.47 -3.37 8.83
C PRO A 137 12.03 -4.10 10.06
N ASN A 138 11.88 -5.43 10.09
CA ASN A 138 12.55 -6.26 11.08
C ASN A 138 14.01 -6.50 10.68
N ILE A 139 14.93 -5.82 11.35
CA ILE A 139 16.38 -5.88 11.05
C ILE A 139 17.14 -6.92 11.87
N GLY A 140 16.43 -7.70 12.69
CA GLY A 140 17.03 -8.65 13.62
C GLY A 140 17.73 -7.99 14.82
N PRO A 141 18.35 -8.80 15.70
CA PRO A 141 19.10 -8.31 16.86
C PRO A 141 20.26 -7.41 16.46
N ARG A 142 20.66 -6.50 17.36
CA ARG A 142 21.84 -5.65 17.13
C ARG A 142 23.09 -6.51 16.95
N SER A 143 23.88 -6.23 15.90
CA SER A 143 25.15 -6.92 15.68
C SER A 143 26.28 -6.45 16.61
N ILE A 144 26.15 -5.27 17.22
CA ILE A 144 27.15 -4.71 18.13
C ILE A 144 26.46 -4.26 19.41
N GLU A 145 26.96 -4.82 20.51
CA GLU A 145 26.58 -4.45 21.85
C GLU A 145 27.54 -3.39 22.39
N GLY A 146 27.04 -2.17 22.59
CA GLY A 146 27.76 -1.07 23.24
C GLY A 146 26.85 -0.39 24.24
#